data_AF-A0A5C9DVC1-F1
#
_entry.id   AF-A0A5C9DVC1-F1
#
_cell.length_a   1.000
_cell.length_b   1.000
_cell.length_c   1.000
_cell.angle_alpha   90.00
_cell.angle_beta   90.00
_cell.angle_gamma   90.00
#
_symmetry.space_group_name_H-M   'P 1'
#
loop_
_entity.id
_entity.type
_entity.pdbx_description
1 polymer ?
#
loop_
_entity_poly.entity_id
_entity_poly.type
_entity_poly.pdbx_seq_one_letter_code
_entity_poly.pdbx_strand_id
1 'polypeptide(L)'
;MPKKELFIKRVYEIVNELKIPLIDERVYDKVKLNSSDAIANVIFKFEEDESVIRGFLGLAEYFHTVVVKDGDEFYIPHSSILFRLESA
;
A
#
# COMPACT_ATOMS: atom_id res chain seq x y z
N MET A 1 15.95 -6.16 -8.29
CA MET A 1 16.49 -5.54 -7.06
C MET A 1 16.37 -4.02 -7.08
N PRO A 2 16.95 -3.26 -8.05
CA PRO A 2 16.85 -1.79 -8.04
C PRO A 2 15.43 -1.26 -8.20
N LYS A 3 14.62 -1.93 -9.04
CA LYS A 3 13.23 -1.54 -9.32
C LYS A 3 12.33 -1.62 -8.08
N LYS A 4 12.54 -2.63 -7.23
CA LYS A 4 11.76 -2.83 -6.00
C LYS A 4 12.07 -1.75 -4.95
N GLU A 5 13.33 -1.44 -4.75
CA GLU A 5 13.73 -0.35 -3.84
C GLU A 5 13.22 1.00 -4.31
N LEU A 6 13.28 1.26 -5.63
CA LEU A 6 12.75 2.48 -6.22
C LEU A 6 11.23 2.58 -6.08
N PHE A 7 10.51 1.48 -6.29
CA PHE A 7 9.07 1.38 -6.05
C PHE A 7 8.73 1.71 -4.59
N ILE A 8 9.35 1.03 -3.63
CA ILE A 8 9.13 1.28 -2.20
C ILE A 8 9.40 2.75 -1.90
N LYS A 9 10.56 3.28 -2.30
CA LYS A 9 10.92 4.68 -2.07
C LYS A 9 9.84 5.65 -2.59
N ARG A 10 9.30 5.41 -3.78
CA ARG A 10 8.22 6.24 -4.35
C ARG A 10 6.93 6.17 -3.56
N VAL A 11 6.54 4.98 -3.08
CA VAL A 11 5.35 4.85 -2.22
C VAL A 11 5.53 5.69 -0.96
N TYR A 12 6.69 5.63 -0.28
CA TYR A 12 6.95 6.45 0.91
C TYR A 12 6.94 7.95 0.62
N GLU A 13 7.50 8.39 -0.49
CA GLU A 13 7.50 9.82 -0.87
C GLU A 13 6.07 10.34 -1.06
N ILE A 14 5.24 9.60 -1.81
CA ILE A 14 3.85 10.01 -2.10
C ILE A 14 2.96 9.89 -0.85
N VAL A 15 3.13 8.85 -0.03
CA VAL A 15 2.42 8.70 1.26
C VAL A 15 2.67 9.91 2.15
N ASN A 16 3.93 10.37 2.24
CA ASN A 16 4.29 11.54 3.03
C ASN A 16 3.73 12.84 2.44
N GLU A 17 3.76 12.99 1.11
CA GLU A 17 3.13 14.11 0.38
C GLU A 17 1.64 14.23 0.72
N LEU A 18 0.93 13.09 0.67
CA LEU A 18 -0.51 12.98 0.94
C LEU A 18 -0.85 12.91 2.44
N LYS A 19 0.14 12.87 3.33
CA LYS A 19 -0.01 12.73 4.79
C LYS A 19 -0.85 11.52 5.21
N ILE A 20 -0.75 10.43 4.47
CA ILE A 20 -1.49 9.18 4.76
C ILE A 20 -0.74 8.42 5.88
N PRO A 21 -1.43 7.90 6.90
CA PRO A 21 -0.79 7.06 7.89
C PRO A 21 -0.29 5.75 7.27
N LEU A 22 1.00 5.47 7.39
CA LEU A 22 1.63 4.23 6.94
C LEU A 22 2.11 3.41 8.14
N ILE A 23 1.61 2.19 8.23
CA ILE A 23 2.03 1.17 9.20
C ILE A 23 3.08 0.31 8.51
N ASP A 24 4.29 0.31 9.05
CA ASP A 24 5.42 -0.48 8.56
C ASP A 24 6.00 -1.31 9.71
N GLU A 25 6.61 -2.44 9.37
CA GLU A 25 7.23 -3.39 10.30
C GLU A 25 8.24 -2.70 11.23
N ARG A 26 8.94 -1.67 10.75
CA ARG A 26 9.90 -0.87 11.54
C ARG A 26 9.25 -0.01 12.64
N VAL A 27 7.99 0.34 12.47
CA VAL A 27 7.23 1.18 13.42
C VAL A 27 6.41 0.29 14.37
N TYR A 28 5.95 -0.85 13.86
CA TYR A 28 5.15 -1.81 14.61
C TYR A 28 5.60 -3.25 14.32
N ASP A 29 6.67 -3.70 14.96
CA ASP A 29 7.27 -5.06 14.86
C ASP A 29 6.27 -6.23 15.10
N LYS A 30 5.04 -5.94 15.54
CA LYS A 30 4.00 -6.92 15.88
C LYS A 30 2.71 -6.79 15.08
N VAL A 31 2.68 -5.98 14.02
CA VAL A 31 1.50 -5.90 13.16
C VAL A 31 1.49 -7.11 12.24
N LYS A 32 0.40 -7.89 12.32
CA LYS A 32 0.10 -8.97 11.38
C LYS A 32 -1.09 -8.55 10.54
N LEU A 33 -0.92 -8.53 9.22
CA LEU A 33 -2.01 -8.35 8.28
C LEU A 33 -2.64 -9.72 8.03
N ASN A 34 -3.93 -9.89 8.32
CA ASN A 34 -4.67 -11.07 7.88
C ASN A 34 -5.48 -10.73 6.63
N SER A 35 -5.03 -11.17 5.46
CA SER A 35 -5.72 -10.96 4.19
C SER A 35 -6.76 -12.04 3.87
N SER A 36 -6.85 -13.10 4.67
CA SER A 36 -7.71 -14.27 4.36
C SER A 36 -9.21 -13.99 4.37
N ASP A 37 -9.64 -13.00 5.16
CA ASP A 37 -11.05 -12.77 5.45
C ASP A 37 -11.67 -11.67 4.55
N ALA A 38 -10.91 -11.19 3.56
CA ALA A 38 -11.41 -10.23 2.58
C ALA A 38 -12.34 -10.92 1.56
N ILE A 39 -13.52 -10.35 1.35
CA ILE A 39 -14.50 -10.85 0.35
C ILE A 39 -14.01 -10.53 -1.06
N ALA A 40 -13.36 -9.38 -1.26
CA ALA A 40 -12.79 -8.98 -2.53
C ALA A 40 -11.36 -8.49 -2.39
N ASN A 41 -10.50 -8.89 -3.32
CA ASN A 41 -9.11 -8.44 -3.43
C ASN A 41 -8.93 -7.66 -4.74
N VAL A 42 -8.45 -6.43 -4.66
CA VAL A 42 -8.17 -5.58 -5.82
C VAL A 42 -6.68 -5.32 -5.88
N ILE A 43 -6.03 -5.71 -6.97
CA ILE A 43 -4.57 -5.64 -7.11
C ILE A 43 -4.20 -4.54 -8.09
N PHE A 44 -3.39 -3.60 -7.62
CA PHE A 44 -2.70 -2.58 -8.40
C PHE A 44 -1.29 -3.07 -8.68
N LYS A 45 -0.95 -3.21 -9.96
CA LYS A 45 0.39 -3.63 -10.39
C LYS A 45 1.17 -2.43 -10.89
N PHE A 46 2.28 -2.14 -10.22
CA PHE A 46 3.19 -1.09 -10.63
C PHE A 46 4.12 -1.60 -11.74
N GLU A 47 3.94 -1.04 -12.94
CA GLU A 47 4.77 -1.28 -14.14
C GLU A 47 5.49 0.00 -14.56
N GLU A 48 6.18 0.66 -13.61
CA GLU A 48 6.88 1.94 -13.81
C GLU A 48 5.97 3.15 -14.05
N ASP A 49 4.65 2.99 -13.88
CA ASP A 49 3.67 4.08 -13.93
C ASP A 49 3.32 4.59 -12.51
N GLU A 50 3.79 5.79 -12.17
CA GLU A 50 3.50 6.44 -10.88
C GLU A 50 2.00 6.75 -10.69
N SER A 51 1.20 6.80 -11.77
CA SER A 51 -0.25 7.01 -11.67
C SER A 51 -0.94 5.88 -10.91
N VAL A 52 -0.41 4.65 -10.97
CA VAL A 52 -0.91 3.48 -10.25
C VAL A 52 -0.72 3.66 -8.74
N ILE A 53 0.45 4.13 -8.31
CA ILE A 53 0.74 4.40 -6.91
C ILE A 53 -0.16 5.52 -6.39
N ARG A 54 -0.28 6.61 -7.15
CA ARG A 54 -1.15 7.74 -6.78
C ARG A 54 -2.62 7.33 -6.72
N GLY A 55 -3.09 6.50 -7.64
CA GLY A 55 -4.44 5.96 -7.62
C GLY A 55 -4.71 5.10 -6.39
N PHE A 56 -3.80 4.19 -6.07
CA PHE A 56 -3.87 3.36 -4.86
C PHE A 56 -3.88 4.23 -3.59
N LEU A 57 -2.93 5.14 -3.43
CA LEU A 57 -2.83 5.99 -2.24
C LEU A 57 -3.99 7.00 -2.14
N GLY A 58 -4.52 7.48 -3.26
CA GLY A 58 -5.71 8.32 -3.31
C GLY A 58 -6.95 7.60 -2.73
N LEU A 59 -7.04 6.27 -2.84
CA LEU A 59 -8.08 5.51 -2.15
C LEU A 59 -7.91 5.54 -0.63
N ALA A 60 -6.68 5.45 -0.11
CA ALA A 60 -6.44 5.54 1.32
C ALA A 60 -6.85 6.91 1.88
N GLU A 61 -6.54 7.98 1.14
CA GLU A 61 -6.98 9.34 1.47
C GLU A 61 -8.50 9.47 1.42
N TYR A 62 -9.12 9.02 0.32
CA TYR A 62 -10.57 9.07 0.10
C TYR A 62 -11.37 8.32 1.18
N PHE A 63 -10.90 7.13 1.58
CA PHE A 63 -11.55 6.33 2.62
C PHE A 63 -11.13 6.72 4.04
N HIS A 64 -10.26 7.72 4.20
CA HIS A 64 -9.69 8.15 5.49
C HIS A 64 -9.14 6.97 6.31
N THR A 65 -8.35 6.12 5.66
CA THR A 65 -7.81 4.88 6.22
C THR A 65 -6.29 4.89 6.23
N VAL A 66 -5.71 3.78 6.67
CA VAL A 66 -4.25 3.58 6.77
C VAL A 66 -3.75 2.72 5.62
N VAL A 67 -2.48 2.90 5.28
CA VAL A 67 -1.74 1.97 4.42
C VAL A 67 -0.90 1.07 5.31
N VAL A 68 -0.87 -0.22 5.01
CA VAL A 68 -0.03 -1.21 5.71
C VAL A 68 0.99 -1.75 4.73
N LYS A 69 2.27 -1.73 5.11
CA LYS A 69 3.34 -2.38 4.36
C LYS A 69 3.60 -3.77 4.93
N ASP A 70 3.71 -4.77 4.06
CA ASP A 70 4.14 -6.12 4.39
C ASP A 70 5.13 -6.60 3.32
N GLY A 71 6.39 -6.82 3.70
CA GLY A 71 7.47 -7.09 2.75
C GLY A 71 7.62 -5.99 1.69
N ASP A 72 7.49 -6.38 0.42
CA ASP A 72 7.59 -5.51 -0.76
C ASP A 72 6.22 -4.97 -1.22
N GLU A 73 5.18 -5.11 -0.41
CA GLU A 73 3.79 -4.86 -0.82
C GLU A 73 3.08 -3.91 0.13
N PHE A 74 2.04 -3.26 -0.39
CA PHE A 74 1.25 -2.30 0.36
C PHE A 74 -0.23 -2.65 0.29
N TYR A 75 -0.93 -2.38 1.38
CA TYR A 75 -2.31 -2.80 1.58
C TYR A 75 -3.14 -1.66 2.11
N ILE A 76 -4.38 -1.55 1.61
CA ILE A 76 -5.41 -0.69 2.19
C ILE A 76 -6.59 -1.59 2.57
N PRO A 77 -6.83 -1.81 3.87
CA PRO A 77 -8.04 -2.48 4.33
C PRO A 77 -9.20 -1.49 4.29
N HIS A 78 -10.29 -1.87 3.63
CA HIS A 78 -11.53 -1.08 3.65
C HIS A 78 -12.78 -1.96 3.57
N SER A 79 -13.55 -2.02 4.66
CA SER A 79 -14.75 -2.85 4.76
C SER A 79 -14.43 -4.31 4.43
N SER A 80 -15.07 -4.90 3.42
CA SER A 80 -14.85 -6.26 2.94
C SER A 80 -13.89 -6.35 1.74
N ILE A 81 -13.23 -5.26 1.38
CA ILE A 81 -12.30 -5.16 0.25
C ILE A 81 -10.89 -4.92 0.78
N LEU A 82 -9.94 -5.68 0.25
CA LEU A 82 -8.52 -5.44 0.45
C LEU A 82 -7.91 -4.96 -0.87
N PHE A 83 -7.44 -3.71 -0.88
CA PHE A 83 -6.65 -3.20 -1.98
C PHE A 83 -5.19 -3.53 -1.72
N ARG A 84 -4.50 -4.07 -2.72
CA ARG A 84 -3.08 -4.42 -2.67
C ARG A 84 -2.34 -3.72 -3.79
N LEU A 85 -1.18 -3.17 -3.47
CA LEU A 85 -0.25 -2.59 -4.42
C LEU A 85 1.04 -3.43 -4.39
N GLU A 86 1.40 -3.96 -5.55
CA GLU A 86 2.59 -4.79 -5.76
C GLU A 86 3.40 -4.29 -6.97
N SER A 87 4.71 -4.51 -6.94
CA SER A 87 5.54 -4.35 -8.14
C SER A 87 5.38 -5.56 -9.03
N ALA A 88 5.16 -5.35 -10.34
CA ALA A 88 5.21 -6.41 -11.34
C ALA A 88 6.63 -7.01 -11.49
#